data_AF-A0A6A3S7B6-F1
#
_entry.id   AF-A0A6A3S7B6-F1
#
_cell.length_a   1.000
_cell.length_b   1.000
_cell.length_c   1.000
_cell.angle_alpha   90.00
_cell.angle_beta   90.00
_cell.angle_gamma   90.00
#
_symmetry.space_group_name_H-M   'P 1'
#
loop_
_entity.id
_entity.type
_entity.pdbx_description
1 polymer ?
#
loop_
_entity_poly.entity_id
_entity_poly.type
_entity_poly.pdbx_seq_one_letter_code
_entity_poly.pdbx_strand_id
1 'polypeptide(L)'
;MAPRPTAEAKTPSTSSGKITSTSVKDNSGSQERTGSVGSGSYDNSVGDREVGVKHILHFSDVHLNISESLDANESAEIPIHYGYDAPISLLTSALEYAQQILINPDFFLYTGDHAVHGDLSDEYLAEAVKINVATMAKYFSGSGNGTLNATAILGDSDTKNYTMNVTDPTTEENPTIEVVSSAWNDSLTTSNLKDLNTRGYLSYKLDENLLLLTLNTVPYSPKHTPDTSNETDPFAQFAWLNATLSGLRNGGKYAYIAGHIPPIIDAQDGSPMWEAPYIVEYKKIVTQYADVIKAQIFGHTHSVEFRLPLSSDMETQDPDQVIAVDDDEQSSQLVPLFMSAAISPIFYNNPAFMVWDFDASTYELLDFAVCGTNISSDNSSDLDWQLLFKASSAYNVRSLSWSELNRFIVDAATDTTLVQQYYDNSQAQSHQQHACEDPVCLTWYLCSMMWWTTPEDFSACLAAGSRLVSSSAATSTWSPLAALLILSTLSLWA
;
A
#
# COMPACT_ATOMS: atom_id res chain seq x y z
N MET A 1 60.46 2.10 -26.29
CA MET A 1 59.46 1.02 -26.32
C MET A 1 59.99 -0.12 -25.48
N ALA A 2 59.54 -0.20 -24.23
CA ALA A 2 60.02 -1.13 -23.22
C ALA A 2 58.88 -1.42 -22.21
N PRO A 3 58.89 -2.58 -21.54
CA PRO A 3 57.75 -3.18 -20.83
C PRO A 3 57.64 -2.79 -19.35
N ARG A 4 56.55 -3.25 -18.71
CA ARG A 4 56.13 -3.22 -17.28
C ARG A 4 57.19 -2.89 -16.21
N PRO A 5 56.69 -2.41 -15.05
CA PRO A 5 57.08 -3.01 -13.78
C PRO A 5 55.88 -3.47 -12.93
N THR A 6 56.06 -4.65 -12.33
CA THR A 6 55.39 -5.18 -11.14
C THR A 6 56.02 -4.59 -9.88
N ALA A 7 55.22 -4.33 -8.84
CA ALA A 7 55.61 -4.30 -7.42
C ALA A 7 54.33 -4.43 -6.58
N GLU A 8 54.06 -5.57 -5.95
CA GLU A 8 54.51 -6.03 -4.62
C GLU A 8 53.72 -5.46 -3.44
N ALA A 9 53.23 -6.40 -2.64
CA ALA A 9 52.37 -6.26 -1.49
C ALA A 9 53.06 -5.56 -0.30
N LYS A 10 52.26 -4.80 0.46
CA LYS A 10 52.55 -4.42 1.85
C LYS A 10 51.28 -4.54 2.68
N THR A 11 51.19 -5.59 3.50
CA THR A 11 50.51 -5.55 4.80
C THR A 11 51.29 -4.61 5.74
N PRO A 12 50.60 -3.92 6.66
CA PRO A 12 50.67 -4.39 8.05
C PRO A 12 49.43 -4.14 8.94
N SER A 13 49.40 -5.01 9.96
CA SER A 13 48.99 -4.80 11.36
C SER A 13 47.52 -4.61 11.72
N THR A 14 46.97 -5.70 12.23
CA THR A 14 46.01 -5.76 13.32
C THR A 14 46.49 -4.96 14.55
N SER A 15 45.62 -4.11 15.10
CA SER A 15 45.68 -3.73 16.51
C SER A 15 44.28 -3.65 17.10
N SER A 16 43.97 -4.65 17.91
CA SER A 16 42.91 -4.68 18.91
C SER A 16 42.99 -3.48 19.85
N GLY A 17 41.91 -2.71 19.97
CA GLY A 17 41.76 -1.62 20.93
C GLY A 17 40.45 -1.76 21.70
N LYS A 18 40.58 -2.14 22.97
CA LYS A 18 39.50 -2.44 23.92
C LYS A 18 38.84 -1.16 24.44
N ILE A 19 37.53 -1.26 24.64
CA ILE A 19 36.62 -0.47 25.49
C ILE A 19 37.33 0.29 26.63
N THR A 20 37.03 1.58 26.78
CA THR A 20 37.00 2.24 28.10
C THR A 20 35.85 3.24 28.19
N SER A 21 34.94 2.98 29.14
CA SER A 21 33.96 3.92 29.65
C SER A 21 34.65 5.05 30.42
N THR A 22 34.30 6.30 30.15
CA THR A 22 34.50 7.38 31.12
C THR A 22 33.26 8.25 31.19
N SER A 23 32.53 8.06 32.29
CA SER A 23 31.68 9.06 32.93
C SER A 23 32.49 10.33 33.24
N VAL A 24 31.87 11.51 33.18
CA VAL A 24 31.82 12.50 34.29
C VAL A 24 31.26 13.87 33.85
N LYS A 25 30.21 14.27 34.58
CA LYS A 25 29.77 15.61 35.07
C LYS A 25 29.10 16.64 34.16
N ASP A 26 27.87 16.92 34.60
CA ASP A 26 27.17 18.20 34.66
C ASP A 26 28.07 19.44 34.80
N ASN A 27 27.77 20.48 34.02
CA ASN A 27 27.62 21.83 34.57
C ASN A 27 26.71 22.71 33.71
N SER A 28 26.03 23.61 34.41
CA SER A 28 24.91 24.49 34.03
C SER A 28 25.18 25.59 32.99
N GLY A 29 24.17 25.86 32.15
CA GLY A 29 23.54 27.19 32.04
C GLY A 29 23.89 28.08 30.84
N SER A 30 22.94 28.25 29.91
CA SER A 30 22.37 29.56 29.53
C SER A 30 21.32 29.42 28.41
N GLN A 31 20.28 30.22 28.51
CA GLN A 31 19.08 30.28 27.67
C GLN A 31 19.37 30.67 26.21
N GLU A 32 18.67 30.02 25.27
CA GLU A 32 18.16 30.71 24.08
C GLU A 32 16.84 30.04 23.64
N ARG A 33 15.82 30.88 23.42
CA ARG A 33 14.47 30.51 23.00
C ARG A 33 14.48 30.20 21.50
N THR A 34 14.05 29.00 21.12
CA THR A 34 13.46 28.71 19.80
C THR A 34 12.27 27.78 19.97
N GLY A 35 11.24 28.00 19.15
CA GLY A 35 9.90 27.44 19.29
C GLY A 35 9.86 25.93 19.20
N SER A 36 9.07 25.33 20.10
CA SER A 36 8.69 23.93 20.12
C SER A 36 7.92 23.56 18.85
N VAL A 37 8.55 22.79 17.97
CA VAL A 37 7.86 21.96 16.97
C VAL A 37 7.51 20.66 17.70
N GLY A 38 6.22 20.34 17.74
CA GLY A 38 5.70 19.19 18.49
C GLY A 38 6.20 17.88 17.90
N SER A 39 7.00 17.16 18.68
CA SER A 39 7.34 15.77 18.43
C SER A 39 6.07 14.94 18.63
N GLY A 40 5.47 14.47 17.55
CA GLY A 40 4.41 13.46 17.61
C GLY A 40 5.02 12.13 18.08
N SER A 41 5.20 11.98 19.39
CA SER A 41 5.58 10.71 19.99
C SER A 41 4.42 9.74 19.77
N TYR A 42 4.69 8.61 19.12
CA TYR A 42 3.97 7.38 19.46
C TYR A 42 4.16 7.20 20.97
N ASP A 43 3.08 7.26 21.73
CA ASP A 43 3.11 7.15 23.18
C ASP A 43 3.51 5.72 23.55
N ASN A 44 4.81 5.50 23.69
CA ASN A 44 5.41 4.27 24.20
C ASN A 44 5.64 4.39 25.71
N SER A 45 4.68 4.99 26.44
CA SER A 45 4.63 4.84 27.88
C SER A 45 4.26 3.39 28.20
N VAL A 46 5.20 2.70 28.85
CA VAL A 46 4.98 1.40 29.48
C VAL A 46 3.91 1.60 30.56
N GLY A 47 2.63 1.48 30.16
CA GLY A 47 1.51 1.75 31.05
C GLY A 47 0.18 2.16 30.42
N ASP A 48 -0.16 1.76 29.20
CA ASP A 48 -1.55 1.50 28.76
C ASP A 48 -1.53 0.90 27.34
N ARG A 49 -1.40 -0.43 27.23
CA ARG A 49 -1.95 -1.08 26.03
C ARG A 49 -3.46 -0.92 26.17
N GLU A 50 -4.10 -0.21 25.24
CA GLU A 50 -5.56 -0.29 25.13
C GLU A 50 -5.92 -1.78 25.04
N VAL A 51 -6.56 -2.28 26.10
CA VAL A 51 -6.82 -3.70 26.26
C VAL A 51 -7.72 -4.13 25.11
N GLY A 52 -7.17 -4.88 24.15
CA GLY A 52 -7.92 -5.40 23.02
C GLY A 52 -7.48 -4.92 21.63
N VAL A 53 -6.47 -4.06 21.49
CA VAL A 53 -5.91 -3.69 20.18
C VAL A 53 -4.64 -4.50 19.89
N LYS A 54 -4.53 -4.99 18.65
CA LYS A 54 -3.34 -5.68 18.10
C LYS A 54 -2.84 -4.95 16.85
N HIS A 55 -1.60 -5.20 16.46
CA HIS A 55 -0.92 -4.42 15.41
C HIS A 55 -0.36 -5.28 14.27
N ILE A 56 -0.59 -4.84 13.03
CA ILE A 56 0.08 -5.36 11.83
C ILE A 56 1.12 -4.35 11.38
N LEU A 57 2.38 -4.77 11.26
CA LEU A 57 3.40 -3.98 10.57
C LEU A 57 3.40 -4.38 9.09
N HIS A 58 3.19 -3.41 8.20
CA HIS A 58 3.00 -3.66 6.78
C HIS A 58 4.00 -2.88 5.93
N PHE A 59 4.79 -3.62 5.16
CA PHE A 59 5.68 -3.10 4.12
C PHE A 59 5.22 -3.60 2.76
N SER A 60 5.45 -2.83 1.70
CA SER A 60 5.16 -3.26 0.32
C SER A 60 6.09 -2.53 -0.64
N ASP A 61 6.21 -3.05 -1.86
CA ASP A 61 6.77 -2.32 -3.00
C ASP A 61 8.14 -1.69 -2.66
N VAL A 62 9.05 -2.51 -2.13
CA VAL A 62 10.41 -2.06 -1.85
C VAL A 62 11.16 -1.82 -3.13
N HIS A 63 10.95 -2.69 -4.13
CA HIS A 63 11.70 -2.67 -5.37
C HIS A 63 13.20 -2.52 -5.13
N LEU A 64 13.78 -3.47 -4.41
CA LEU A 64 15.14 -3.37 -3.94
C LEU A 64 16.11 -3.31 -5.13
N ASN A 65 16.76 -2.15 -5.26
CA ASN A 65 17.80 -1.90 -6.24
C ASN A 65 19.16 -2.34 -5.67
N ILE A 66 19.72 -3.40 -6.27
CA ILE A 66 21.08 -3.89 -6.02
C ILE A 66 21.95 -3.70 -7.26
N SER A 67 23.27 -3.80 -7.12
CA SER A 67 24.19 -3.61 -8.24
C SER A 67 24.00 -4.71 -9.31
N GLU A 68 24.15 -4.35 -10.59
CA GLU A 68 24.08 -5.31 -11.71
C GLU A 68 25.17 -6.39 -11.62
N SER A 69 26.30 -6.09 -10.97
CA SER A 69 27.40 -7.02 -10.70
C SER A 69 27.13 -7.98 -9.54
N LEU A 70 26.02 -7.76 -8.81
CA LEU A 70 25.66 -8.43 -7.55
C LEU A 70 26.71 -8.26 -6.44
N ASP A 71 27.59 -7.26 -6.55
CA ASP A 71 28.52 -6.88 -5.49
C ASP A 71 27.81 -6.05 -4.41
N ALA A 72 27.94 -6.51 -3.16
CA ALA A 72 27.29 -5.88 -2.01
C ALA A 72 27.85 -4.49 -1.68
N ASN A 73 29.13 -4.20 -1.97
CA ASN A 73 29.71 -2.88 -1.73
C ASN A 73 29.17 -1.88 -2.76
N GLU A 74 29.13 -2.28 -4.04
CA GLU A 74 28.51 -1.46 -5.09
C GLU A 74 27.02 -1.22 -4.78
N SER A 75 26.30 -2.24 -4.29
CA SER A 75 24.89 -2.09 -3.88
C SER A 75 24.71 -1.09 -2.73
N ALA A 76 25.65 -1.05 -1.77
CA ALA A 76 25.62 -0.13 -0.64
C ALA A 76 25.92 1.33 -1.04
N GLU A 77 26.53 1.55 -2.20
CA GLU A 77 26.84 2.87 -2.74
C GLU A 77 25.68 3.46 -3.58
N ILE A 78 24.62 2.68 -3.86
CA ILE A 78 23.46 3.16 -4.61
C ILE A 78 22.76 4.29 -3.83
N PRO A 79 22.58 5.47 -4.44
CA PRO A 79 22.03 6.64 -3.75
C PRO A 79 20.50 6.59 -3.60
N ILE A 80 20.00 7.29 -2.58
CA ILE A 80 18.57 7.54 -2.38
C ILE A 80 18.15 8.78 -3.19
N HIS A 81 17.14 8.62 -4.06
CA HIS A 81 16.67 9.66 -4.96
C HIS A 81 15.22 9.36 -5.43
N TYR A 82 14.38 10.38 -5.59
CA TYR A 82 13.05 10.21 -6.19
C TYR A 82 13.14 9.80 -7.66
N GLY A 83 12.18 9.03 -8.18
CA GLY A 83 12.25 8.58 -9.57
C GLY A 83 13.19 7.40 -9.80
N TYR A 84 13.78 6.86 -8.72
CA TYR A 84 14.53 5.61 -8.71
C TYR A 84 13.99 4.71 -7.60
N ASP A 85 14.19 3.42 -7.79
CA ASP A 85 13.84 2.38 -6.82
C ASP A 85 14.74 2.36 -5.59
N ALA A 86 14.27 1.72 -4.52
CA ALA A 86 14.89 1.82 -3.21
C ALA A 86 16.25 1.11 -3.14
N PRO A 87 17.35 1.79 -2.75
CA PRO A 87 18.56 1.10 -2.36
C PRO A 87 18.39 0.42 -1.00
N ILE A 88 19.30 -0.50 -0.68
CA ILE A 88 19.28 -1.22 0.61
C ILE A 88 19.31 -0.28 1.83
N SER A 89 19.99 0.86 1.72
CA SER A 89 20.10 1.86 2.78
C SER A 89 18.74 2.47 3.16
N LEU A 90 17.85 2.68 2.17
CA LEU A 90 16.49 3.18 2.39
C LEU A 90 15.64 2.14 3.12
N LEU A 91 15.66 0.88 2.66
CA LEU A 91 14.95 -0.23 3.32
C LEU A 91 15.42 -0.40 4.77
N THR A 92 16.73 -0.42 5.01
CA THR A 92 17.27 -0.60 6.37
C THR A 92 16.89 0.55 7.28
N SER A 93 16.89 1.79 6.78
CA SER A 93 16.47 2.97 7.55
C SER A 93 14.98 2.89 7.94
N ALA A 94 14.12 2.45 7.02
CA ALA A 94 12.70 2.23 7.29
C ALA A 94 12.46 1.16 8.36
N LEU A 95 13.15 0.02 8.25
CA LEU A 95 13.06 -1.09 9.21
C LEU A 95 13.59 -0.70 10.60
N GLU A 96 14.65 0.11 10.66
CA GLU A 96 15.19 0.66 11.91
C GLU A 96 14.17 1.55 12.62
N TYR A 97 13.51 2.45 11.88
CA TYR A 97 12.45 3.28 12.43
C TYR A 97 11.24 2.45 12.87
N ALA A 98 10.81 1.48 12.04
CA ALA A 98 9.71 0.58 12.37
C ALA A 98 9.97 -0.20 13.66
N GLN A 99 11.19 -0.70 13.86
CA GLN A 99 11.57 -1.41 15.08
C GLN A 99 11.58 -0.50 16.31
N GLN A 100 11.85 0.80 16.16
CA GLN A 100 11.78 1.78 17.26
C GLN A 100 10.34 2.05 17.71
N ILE A 101 9.39 2.14 16.77
CA ILE A 101 7.99 2.45 17.10
C ILE A 101 7.18 1.20 17.46
N LEU A 102 7.50 0.04 16.88
CA LEU A 102 6.78 -1.21 17.08
C LEU A 102 7.74 -2.42 17.10
N ILE A 103 8.33 -2.68 18.27
CA ILE A 103 9.35 -3.73 18.46
C ILE A 103 8.79 -5.13 18.17
N ASN A 104 7.54 -5.39 18.56
CA ASN A 104 6.90 -6.71 18.46
C ASN A 104 5.49 -6.54 17.87
N PRO A 105 5.34 -6.42 16.54
CA PRO A 105 4.03 -6.49 15.92
C PRO A 105 3.41 -7.88 16.14
N ASP A 106 2.07 -7.96 16.23
CA ASP A 106 1.37 -9.25 16.26
C ASP A 106 1.50 -9.98 14.92
N PHE A 107 1.67 -9.22 13.83
CA PHE A 107 1.81 -9.76 12.49
C PHE A 107 2.67 -8.83 11.61
N PHE A 108 3.54 -9.41 10.76
CA PHE A 108 4.32 -8.69 9.76
C PHE A 108 3.83 -9.10 8.38
N LEU A 109 3.37 -8.13 7.60
CA LEU A 109 2.85 -8.33 6.25
C LEU A 109 3.82 -7.73 5.25
N TYR A 110 4.07 -8.46 4.15
CA TYR A 110 4.70 -7.89 2.97
C TYR A 110 3.98 -8.30 1.70
N THR A 111 3.47 -7.33 0.93
CA THR A 111 2.57 -7.56 -0.22
C THR A 111 3.25 -7.59 -1.60
N GLY A 112 4.54 -7.89 -1.68
CA GLY A 112 5.22 -8.17 -2.95
C GLY A 112 5.99 -7.00 -3.55
N ASP A 113 6.50 -7.21 -4.76
CA ASP A 113 7.43 -6.32 -5.47
C ASP A 113 8.70 -6.05 -4.65
N HIS A 114 9.45 -7.13 -4.46
CA HIS A 114 10.74 -7.12 -3.81
C HIS A 114 11.85 -6.60 -4.72
N ALA A 115 11.80 -6.88 -6.02
CA ALA A 115 12.86 -6.53 -6.96
C ALA A 115 12.58 -5.22 -7.72
N VAL A 116 13.67 -4.55 -8.10
CA VAL A 116 13.67 -3.30 -8.89
C VAL A 116 12.85 -3.42 -10.18
N HIS A 117 12.32 -2.31 -10.68
CA HIS A 117 11.72 -2.25 -12.00
C HIS A 117 12.77 -2.49 -13.11
N GLY A 118 12.45 -3.33 -14.09
CA GLY A 118 13.28 -3.49 -15.28
C GLY A 118 13.20 -4.85 -15.94
N ASP A 119 14.00 -5.03 -16.99
CA ASP A 119 14.24 -6.31 -17.63
C ASP A 119 15.44 -6.99 -16.97
N LEU A 120 15.15 -7.92 -16.05
CA LEU A 120 16.14 -8.49 -15.13
C LEU A 120 16.47 -9.95 -15.49
N SER A 121 17.70 -10.36 -15.18
CA SER A 121 18.08 -11.78 -15.24
C SER A 121 17.44 -12.55 -14.08
N ASP A 122 17.26 -13.87 -14.25
CA ASP A 122 16.77 -14.72 -13.15
C ASP A 122 17.70 -14.67 -11.94
N GLU A 123 19.01 -14.56 -12.17
CA GLU A 123 20.02 -14.45 -11.12
C GLU A 123 19.88 -13.15 -10.31
N TYR A 124 19.63 -12.03 -10.99
CA TYR A 124 19.37 -10.75 -10.33
C TYR A 124 18.07 -10.81 -9.52
N LEU A 125 16.97 -11.28 -10.11
CA LEU A 125 15.69 -11.44 -9.43
C LEU A 125 15.85 -12.29 -8.16
N ALA A 126 16.42 -13.48 -8.29
CA ALA A 126 16.62 -14.39 -7.17
C ALA A 126 17.42 -13.74 -6.03
N GLU A 127 18.50 -13.03 -6.35
CA GLU A 127 19.35 -12.40 -5.34
C GLU A 127 18.68 -11.16 -4.71
N ALA A 128 17.99 -10.32 -5.48
CA ALA A 128 17.27 -9.15 -4.97
C ALA A 128 16.15 -9.56 -4.01
N VAL A 129 15.30 -10.54 -4.40
CA VAL A 129 14.23 -11.06 -3.52
C VAL A 129 14.82 -11.64 -2.24
N LYS A 130 15.88 -12.44 -2.37
CA LYS A 130 16.56 -13.06 -1.21
C LYS A 130 17.17 -12.02 -0.27
N ILE A 131 17.84 -10.99 -0.78
CA ILE A 131 18.41 -9.92 0.05
C ILE A 131 17.29 -9.16 0.76
N ASN A 132 16.20 -8.84 0.06
CA ASN A 132 15.07 -8.12 0.67
C ASN A 132 14.44 -8.93 1.81
N VAL A 133 14.07 -10.20 1.56
CA VAL A 133 13.51 -11.11 2.57
C VAL A 133 14.46 -11.29 3.75
N ALA A 134 15.75 -11.54 3.51
CA ALA A 134 16.74 -11.70 4.57
C ALA A 134 16.94 -10.42 5.39
N THR A 135 16.86 -9.25 4.75
CA THR A 135 16.97 -7.95 5.42
C THR A 135 15.79 -7.71 6.35
N MET A 136 14.55 -7.89 5.89
CA MET A 136 13.38 -7.81 6.76
C MET A 136 13.46 -8.81 7.91
N ALA A 137 13.91 -10.04 7.61
CA ALA A 137 14.09 -11.07 8.62
C ALA A 137 15.07 -10.67 9.71
N LYS A 138 16.18 -10.00 9.38
CA LYS A 138 17.17 -9.53 10.37
C LYS A 138 16.55 -8.63 11.44
N TYR A 139 15.54 -7.82 11.09
CA TYR A 139 14.90 -6.89 12.02
C TYR A 139 13.74 -7.51 12.80
N PHE A 140 12.96 -8.41 12.18
CA PHE A 140 11.70 -8.90 12.78
C PHE A 140 11.62 -10.42 13.02
N SER A 141 12.70 -11.18 12.80
CA SER A 141 12.75 -12.63 13.09
C SER A 141 12.62 -12.98 14.58
N GLY A 142 12.94 -12.04 15.47
CA GLY A 142 12.81 -12.20 16.93
C GLY A 142 11.37 -12.16 17.47
N SER A 143 10.38 -11.81 16.64
CA SER A 143 8.97 -11.70 17.04
C SER A 143 8.34 -13.04 17.44
N GLY A 144 8.97 -14.16 17.07
CA GLY A 144 8.49 -15.51 17.36
C GLY A 144 7.23 -15.83 16.54
N ASN A 145 7.20 -17.05 16.00
CA ASN A 145 6.00 -17.65 15.38
C ASN A 145 5.69 -17.23 13.93
N GLY A 146 6.56 -17.55 12.97
CA GLY A 146 6.19 -17.53 11.53
C GLY A 146 5.76 -16.17 10.98
N THR A 147 6.04 -15.08 11.71
CA THR A 147 5.63 -13.71 11.42
C THR A 147 6.15 -13.22 10.07
N LEU A 148 7.28 -13.74 9.61
CA LEU A 148 7.87 -13.42 8.30
C LEU A 148 7.37 -14.31 7.16
N ASN A 149 6.52 -15.29 7.44
CA ASN A 149 6.04 -16.22 6.41
C ASN A 149 5.12 -15.51 5.42
N ALA A 150 4.36 -14.52 5.90
CA ALA A 150 3.54 -13.66 5.06
C ALA A 150 4.34 -12.56 4.35
N THR A 151 5.57 -12.89 3.96
CA THR A 151 6.37 -12.13 2.99
C THR A 151 6.44 -12.83 1.65
N ALA A 152 5.94 -14.07 1.53
CA ALA A 152 5.83 -14.80 0.28
C ALA A 152 4.53 -14.43 -0.46
N ILE A 153 4.44 -13.17 -0.87
CA ILE A 153 3.43 -12.64 -1.79
C ILE A 153 4.20 -12.11 -2.99
N LEU A 154 3.86 -12.61 -4.18
CA LEU A 154 4.56 -12.23 -5.42
C LEU A 154 3.86 -11.02 -6.04
N GLY A 155 4.66 -10.00 -6.36
CA GLY A 155 4.23 -8.94 -7.26
C GLY A 155 4.71 -9.15 -8.69
N ASP A 156 4.33 -8.24 -9.58
CA ASP A 156 4.69 -8.31 -11.00
C ASP A 156 6.19 -8.10 -11.26
N SER A 157 6.87 -7.33 -10.42
CA SER A 157 8.32 -7.08 -10.49
C SER A 157 9.14 -8.22 -9.89
N ASP A 158 8.53 -9.14 -9.14
CA ASP A 158 9.16 -10.39 -8.68
C ASP A 158 9.23 -11.45 -9.78
N THR A 159 8.77 -11.08 -10.98
CA THR A 159 8.83 -11.87 -12.20
C THR A 159 9.50 -11.04 -13.31
N LYS A 160 9.76 -11.65 -14.46
CA LYS A 160 10.24 -10.90 -15.63
C LYS A 160 9.09 -10.13 -16.28
N ASN A 161 8.78 -8.94 -15.75
CA ASN A 161 7.76 -8.02 -16.29
C ASN A 161 6.40 -8.71 -16.51
N TYR A 162 5.68 -9.00 -15.42
CA TYR A 162 4.37 -9.68 -15.43
C TYR A 162 4.36 -11.08 -16.07
N THR A 163 5.53 -11.68 -16.34
CA THR A 163 5.61 -13.01 -16.94
C THR A 163 5.40 -14.08 -15.87
N MET A 164 4.26 -14.74 -15.87
CA MET A 164 3.97 -15.86 -14.96
C MET A 164 3.31 -17.01 -15.70
N ASN A 165 4.01 -18.12 -15.84
CA ASN A 165 3.40 -19.31 -16.43
C ASN A 165 2.29 -19.85 -15.52
N VAL A 166 1.22 -20.41 -16.09
CA VAL A 166 0.32 -21.27 -15.31
C VAL A 166 0.99 -22.62 -15.15
N THR A 167 0.96 -23.17 -13.95
CA THR A 167 1.73 -24.37 -13.58
C THR A 167 1.29 -25.56 -14.41
N ASP A 168 2.28 -26.25 -15.00
CA ASP A 168 2.01 -27.50 -15.70
C ASP A 168 1.53 -28.54 -14.67
N PRO A 169 0.30 -29.08 -14.83
CA PRO A 169 -0.25 -30.04 -13.88
C PRO A 169 0.54 -31.36 -13.83
N THR A 170 1.46 -31.60 -14.76
CA THR A 170 2.33 -32.78 -14.76
C THR A 170 3.61 -32.59 -13.96
N THR A 171 4.16 -31.37 -13.90
CA THR A 171 5.35 -31.06 -13.11
C THR A 171 4.98 -30.61 -11.70
N GLU A 172 3.79 -30.02 -11.51
CA GLU A 172 3.35 -29.35 -10.27
C GLU A 172 4.29 -28.21 -9.83
N GLU A 173 5.20 -27.77 -10.70
CA GLU A 173 6.23 -26.77 -10.42
C GLU A 173 6.13 -25.63 -11.43
N ASN A 174 6.06 -24.40 -10.92
CA ASN A 174 5.98 -23.20 -11.72
C ASN A 174 7.37 -22.60 -11.96
N PRO A 175 7.89 -22.64 -13.20
CA PRO A 175 9.25 -22.19 -13.47
C PRO A 175 9.46 -20.69 -13.23
N THR A 176 8.40 -19.87 -13.23
CA THR A 176 8.51 -18.44 -12.88
C THR A 176 8.72 -18.29 -11.36
N ILE A 177 7.91 -18.97 -10.55
CA ILE A 177 7.95 -18.84 -9.09
C ILE A 177 9.24 -19.43 -8.53
N GLU A 178 9.71 -20.54 -9.13
CA GLU A 178 10.91 -21.23 -8.68
C GLU A 178 12.17 -20.36 -8.68
N VAL A 179 12.26 -19.38 -9.59
CA VAL A 179 13.37 -18.42 -9.66
C VAL A 179 13.61 -17.74 -8.32
N VAL A 180 12.54 -17.29 -7.66
CA VAL A 180 12.61 -16.46 -6.45
C VAL A 180 12.26 -17.20 -5.17
N SER A 181 11.54 -18.33 -5.28
CA SER A 181 11.00 -19.10 -4.13
C SER A 181 12.04 -19.49 -3.08
N SER A 182 13.30 -19.67 -3.48
CA SER A 182 14.40 -20.06 -2.59
C SER A 182 14.67 -19.04 -1.48
N ALA A 183 14.24 -17.79 -1.66
CA ALA A 183 14.31 -16.73 -0.64
C ALA A 183 13.57 -17.11 0.66
N TRP A 184 12.56 -17.98 0.57
CA TRP A 184 11.73 -18.38 1.72
C TRP A 184 12.03 -19.79 2.24
N ASN A 185 13.14 -20.41 1.83
CA ASN A 185 13.54 -21.75 2.32
C ASN A 185 13.65 -21.84 3.85
N ASP A 186 14.08 -20.76 4.50
CA ASP A 186 14.30 -20.72 5.95
C ASP A 186 13.03 -20.35 6.74
N SER A 187 12.05 -19.71 6.10
CA SER A 187 10.82 -19.22 6.76
C SER A 187 9.61 -20.12 6.52
N LEU A 188 9.48 -20.72 5.33
CA LEU A 188 8.36 -21.60 5.00
C LEU A 188 8.64 -23.06 5.34
N THR A 189 7.58 -23.78 5.69
CA THR A 189 7.64 -25.24 5.77
C THR A 189 7.79 -25.84 4.38
N THR A 190 8.31 -27.06 4.27
CA THR A 190 8.42 -27.77 2.98
C THR A 190 7.08 -27.89 2.24
N SER A 191 5.97 -28.05 2.98
CA SER A 191 4.63 -28.09 2.37
C SER A 191 4.23 -26.74 1.79
N ASN A 192 4.40 -25.66 2.56
CA ASN A 192 4.06 -24.32 2.10
C ASN A 192 4.95 -23.88 0.93
N LEU A 193 6.24 -24.21 0.96
CA LEU A 193 7.13 -23.92 -0.16
C LEU A 193 6.72 -24.68 -1.42
N LYS A 194 6.30 -25.94 -1.30
CA LYS A 194 5.74 -26.70 -2.42
C LYS A 194 4.47 -26.01 -2.95
N ASP A 195 3.53 -25.66 -2.07
CA ASP A 195 2.29 -24.98 -2.47
C ASP A 195 2.56 -23.62 -3.15
N LEU A 196 3.55 -22.87 -2.65
CA LEU A 196 4.03 -21.63 -3.28
C LEU A 196 4.56 -21.92 -4.69
N ASN A 197 5.48 -22.88 -4.84
CA ASN A 197 6.05 -23.23 -6.15
C ASN A 197 5.00 -23.75 -7.13
N THR A 198 3.93 -24.38 -6.65
CA THR A 198 2.86 -24.86 -7.52
C THR A 198 1.89 -23.74 -7.91
N ARG A 199 1.61 -22.73 -7.06
CA ARG A 199 0.44 -21.86 -7.27
C ARG A 199 0.64 -20.37 -6.93
N GLY A 200 1.64 -20.04 -6.13
CA GLY A 200 1.96 -18.66 -5.74
C GLY A 200 1.06 -18.08 -4.64
N TYR A 201 0.15 -18.87 -4.08
CA TYR A 201 -0.79 -18.43 -3.04
C TYR A 201 -0.75 -19.38 -1.84
N LEU A 202 -0.98 -18.84 -0.64
CA LEU A 202 -0.83 -19.57 0.63
C LEU A 202 -1.90 -19.17 1.65
N SER A 203 -1.96 -19.94 2.74
CA SER A 203 -2.72 -19.57 3.94
C SER A 203 -1.83 -19.62 5.18
N TYR A 204 -1.97 -18.63 6.04
CA TYR A 204 -1.22 -18.51 7.29
C TYR A 204 -2.19 -18.40 8.45
N LYS A 205 -1.95 -19.18 9.51
CA LYS A 205 -2.69 -19.04 10.75
C LYS A 205 -2.10 -17.87 11.54
N LEU A 206 -2.86 -16.78 11.68
CA LEU A 206 -2.46 -15.62 12.49
C LEU A 206 -2.80 -15.83 13.97
N ASP A 207 -3.94 -16.47 14.23
CA ASP A 207 -4.39 -16.88 15.57
C ASP A 207 -5.30 -18.13 15.45
N GLU A 208 -5.85 -18.66 16.54
CA GLU A 208 -6.77 -19.80 16.56
C GLU A 208 -8.00 -19.61 15.64
N ASN A 209 -8.48 -18.37 15.51
CA ASN A 209 -9.70 -18.04 14.77
C ASN A 209 -9.49 -17.11 13.57
N LEU A 210 -8.24 -16.71 13.25
CA LEU A 210 -7.95 -15.80 12.15
C LEU A 210 -6.88 -16.40 11.23
N LEU A 211 -7.20 -16.47 9.93
CA LEU A 211 -6.25 -16.84 8.89
C LEU A 211 -5.97 -15.64 7.97
N LEU A 212 -4.75 -15.52 7.49
CA LEU A 212 -4.41 -14.74 6.31
C LEU A 212 -4.44 -15.64 5.09
N LEU A 213 -5.15 -15.23 4.04
CA LEU A 213 -5.19 -15.85 2.73
C LEU A 213 -4.43 -14.93 1.77
N THR A 214 -3.28 -15.36 1.28
CA THR A 214 -2.50 -14.59 0.30
C THR A 214 -2.84 -15.05 -1.10
N LEU A 215 -3.00 -14.12 -2.03
CA LEU A 215 -3.37 -14.39 -3.42
C LEU A 215 -2.18 -14.16 -4.35
N ASN A 216 -2.10 -14.99 -5.38
CA ASN A 216 -1.30 -14.74 -6.56
C ASN A 216 -2.12 -13.94 -7.57
N THR A 217 -1.84 -12.65 -7.66
CA THR A 217 -2.67 -11.71 -8.43
C THR A 217 -2.08 -11.37 -9.80
N VAL A 218 -0.83 -11.76 -10.07
CA VAL A 218 -0.15 -11.49 -11.35
C VAL A 218 -0.94 -12.01 -12.57
N PRO A 219 -1.50 -13.24 -12.57
CA PRO A 219 -2.28 -13.75 -13.70
C PRO A 219 -3.56 -12.97 -14.00
N TYR A 220 -4.02 -12.14 -13.07
CA TYR A 220 -5.24 -11.37 -13.27
C TYR A 220 -4.98 -10.06 -13.99
N SER A 221 -3.74 -9.61 -14.07
CA SER A 221 -3.38 -8.36 -14.73
C SER A 221 -3.58 -8.42 -16.24
N PRO A 222 -4.13 -7.38 -16.89
CA PRO A 222 -4.15 -7.27 -18.35
C PRO A 222 -2.74 -7.23 -18.99
N LYS A 223 -1.70 -6.96 -18.20
CA LYS A 223 -0.28 -6.98 -18.65
C LYS A 223 0.36 -8.36 -18.54
N HIS A 224 -0.33 -9.34 -17.92
CA HIS A 224 0.17 -10.68 -17.70
C HIS A 224 0.59 -11.38 -18.99
N THR A 225 1.72 -12.09 -18.95
CA THR A 225 2.12 -12.99 -20.03
C THR A 225 2.51 -14.39 -19.51
N PRO A 226 2.19 -15.48 -20.25
CA PRO A 226 1.35 -15.52 -21.45
C PRO A 226 -0.10 -15.13 -21.16
N ASP A 227 -0.81 -14.59 -22.14
CA ASP A 227 -2.22 -14.17 -21.99
C ASP A 227 -3.09 -15.34 -21.51
N THR A 228 -3.63 -15.20 -20.29
CA THR A 228 -4.54 -16.16 -19.66
C THR A 228 -5.98 -15.65 -19.58
N SER A 229 -6.35 -14.61 -20.34
CA SER A 229 -7.72 -14.03 -20.33
C SER A 229 -8.84 -15.02 -20.67
N ASN A 230 -8.52 -16.16 -21.30
CA ASN A 230 -9.48 -17.25 -21.56
C ASN A 230 -9.56 -18.29 -20.42
N GLU A 231 -8.63 -18.26 -19.47
CA GLU A 231 -8.71 -19.06 -18.25
C GLU A 231 -9.68 -18.38 -17.28
N THR A 232 -10.61 -19.14 -16.71
CA THR A 232 -11.61 -18.56 -15.80
C THR A 232 -11.15 -18.55 -14.34
N ASP A 233 -10.16 -19.38 -14.01
CA ASP A 233 -9.61 -19.50 -12.66
C ASP A 233 -8.15 -20.01 -12.71
N PRO A 234 -7.18 -19.17 -13.13
CA PRO A 234 -5.76 -19.50 -13.06
C PRO A 234 -5.37 -20.08 -11.70
N PHE A 235 -4.65 -21.21 -11.71
CA PHE A 235 -4.24 -21.96 -10.52
C PHE A 235 -5.39 -22.48 -9.62
N ALA A 236 -6.63 -22.49 -10.10
CA ALA A 236 -7.83 -22.81 -9.32
C ALA A 236 -7.95 -21.96 -8.03
N GLN A 237 -7.46 -20.72 -8.06
CA GLN A 237 -7.37 -19.83 -6.90
C GLN A 237 -8.74 -19.39 -6.38
N PHE A 238 -9.69 -19.05 -7.25
CA PHE A 238 -11.06 -18.70 -6.84
C PHE A 238 -11.80 -19.89 -6.27
N ALA A 239 -11.66 -21.08 -6.86
CA ALA A 239 -12.19 -22.31 -6.31
C ALA A 239 -11.62 -22.60 -4.91
N TRP A 240 -10.31 -22.44 -4.73
CA TRP A 240 -9.64 -22.57 -3.43
C TRP A 240 -10.12 -21.52 -2.41
N LEU A 241 -10.21 -20.26 -2.81
CA LEU A 241 -10.62 -19.15 -1.95
C LEU A 241 -12.05 -19.36 -1.44
N ASN A 242 -12.99 -19.68 -2.35
CA ASN A 242 -14.38 -19.96 -2.01
C ASN A 242 -14.50 -21.17 -1.06
N ALA A 243 -13.79 -22.27 -1.33
CA ALA A 243 -13.79 -23.44 -0.46
C ALA A 243 -13.22 -23.15 0.93
N THR A 244 -12.13 -22.37 0.99
CA THR A 244 -11.46 -22.00 2.24
C THR A 244 -12.36 -21.10 3.10
N LEU A 245 -12.95 -20.05 2.50
CA LEU A 245 -13.87 -19.14 3.20
C LEU A 245 -15.13 -19.86 3.70
N SER A 246 -15.68 -20.77 2.90
CA SER A 246 -16.80 -21.64 3.32
C SER A 246 -16.41 -22.50 4.54
N GLY A 247 -15.22 -23.09 4.52
CA GLY A 247 -14.68 -23.85 5.64
C GLY A 247 -14.53 -23.00 6.90
N LEU A 248 -14.01 -21.77 6.76
CA LEU A 248 -13.86 -20.82 7.87
C LEU A 248 -15.21 -20.41 8.46
N ARG A 249 -16.20 -20.08 7.62
CA ARG A 249 -17.56 -19.79 8.08
C ARG A 249 -18.13 -20.93 8.92
N ASN A 250 -18.05 -22.17 8.41
CA ASN A 250 -18.58 -23.35 9.10
C ASN A 250 -17.84 -23.63 10.42
N GLY A 251 -16.58 -23.20 10.53
CA GLY A 251 -15.77 -23.31 11.73
C GLY A 251 -15.90 -22.14 12.71
N GLY A 252 -16.68 -21.10 12.39
CA GLY A 252 -16.76 -19.87 13.20
C GLY A 252 -15.44 -19.09 13.25
N LYS A 253 -14.70 -19.09 12.14
CA LYS A 253 -13.39 -18.43 11.99
C LYS A 253 -13.45 -17.33 10.93
N TYR A 254 -12.42 -16.50 10.91
CA TYR A 254 -12.33 -15.30 10.08
C TYR A 254 -11.09 -15.33 9.16
N ALA A 255 -11.13 -14.47 8.14
CA ALA A 255 -10.06 -14.32 7.18
C ALA A 255 -9.65 -12.86 6.98
N TYR A 256 -8.35 -12.63 6.82
CA TYR A 256 -7.82 -11.51 6.06
C TYR A 256 -7.42 -12.01 4.67
N ILE A 257 -7.59 -11.16 3.67
CA ILE A 257 -7.10 -11.41 2.30
C ILE A 257 -5.99 -10.40 2.02
N ALA A 258 -4.87 -10.88 1.48
CA ALA A 258 -3.82 -10.02 0.96
C ALA A 258 -3.37 -10.46 -0.44
N GLY A 259 -2.92 -9.52 -1.25
CA GLY A 259 -2.34 -9.77 -2.57
C GLY A 259 -1.46 -8.62 -2.99
N HIS A 260 -0.88 -8.68 -4.19
CA HIS A 260 -0.07 -7.58 -4.69
C HIS A 260 -0.90 -6.60 -5.52
N ILE A 261 -1.27 -7.01 -6.74
CA ILE A 261 -2.05 -6.20 -7.68
C ILE A 261 -3.51 -6.15 -7.20
N PRO A 262 -4.09 -4.96 -6.96
CA PRO A 262 -5.47 -4.83 -6.51
C PRO A 262 -6.49 -5.04 -7.65
N PRO A 263 -7.68 -5.62 -7.38
CA PRO A 263 -8.77 -5.81 -8.34
C PRO A 263 -9.56 -4.52 -8.62
N ILE A 264 -8.91 -3.47 -9.09
CA ILE A 264 -9.48 -2.11 -9.19
C ILE A 264 -9.30 -1.50 -10.58
N ILE A 265 -9.96 -0.36 -10.78
CA ILE A 265 -9.54 0.64 -11.76
C ILE A 265 -8.56 1.61 -11.08
N ASP A 266 -7.43 1.88 -11.72
CA ASP A 266 -6.36 2.69 -11.16
C ASP A 266 -6.77 4.17 -11.06
N ALA A 267 -6.47 4.79 -9.91
CA ALA A 267 -6.67 6.22 -9.71
C ALA A 267 -5.61 7.07 -10.42
N GLN A 268 -4.52 6.50 -10.90
CA GLN A 268 -3.49 7.28 -11.60
C GLN A 268 -3.84 7.57 -13.05
N ASP A 269 -4.33 6.56 -13.79
CA ASP A 269 -4.59 6.68 -15.23
C ASP A 269 -5.93 6.09 -15.70
N GLY A 270 -6.70 5.45 -14.80
CA GLY A 270 -8.00 4.86 -15.13
C GLY A 270 -7.90 3.52 -15.83
N SER A 271 -6.70 2.93 -15.90
CA SER A 271 -6.49 1.60 -16.45
C SER A 271 -6.99 0.51 -15.49
N PRO A 272 -7.48 -0.63 -16.00
CA PRO A 272 -7.83 -1.76 -15.17
C PRO A 272 -6.57 -2.48 -14.68
N MET A 273 -6.51 -2.73 -13.36
CA MET A 273 -5.41 -3.49 -12.75
C MET A 273 -5.59 -5.00 -12.89
N TRP A 274 -6.84 -5.46 -12.92
CA TRP A 274 -7.23 -6.83 -13.25
C TRP A 274 -8.16 -6.84 -14.46
N GLU A 275 -8.16 -7.92 -15.23
CA GLU A 275 -9.20 -8.18 -16.22
C GLU A 275 -10.59 -8.20 -15.56
N ALA A 276 -11.57 -7.53 -16.18
CA ALA A 276 -12.89 -7.32 -15.59
C ALA A 276 -13.60 -8.61 -15.13
N PRO A 277 -13.54 -9.76 -15.85
CA PRO A 277 -14.14 -11.01 -15.38
C PRO A 277 -13.59 -11.48 -14.02
N TYR A 278 -12.30 -11.25 -13.75
CA TYR A 278 -11.68 -11.61 -12.47
C TYR A 278 -12.13 -10.69 -11.34
N ILE A 279 -12.27 -9.38 -11.61
CA ILE A 279 -12.84 -8.43 -10.65
C ILE A 279 -14.27 -8.84 -10.27
N VAL A 280 -15.09 -9.21 -11.27
CA VAL A 280 -16.47 -9.67 -11.04
C VAL A 280 -16.52 -10.92 -10.18
N GLU A 281 -15.74 -11.95 -10.48
CA GLU A 281 -15.76 -13.19 -9.70
C GLU A 281 -15.19 -12.97 -8.28
N TYR A 282 -14.14 -12.16 -8.13
CA TYR A 282 -13.60 -11.82 -6.82
C TYR A 282 -14.61 -11.06 -5.96
N LYS A 283 -15.23 -9.99 -6.50
CA LYS A 283 -16.31 -9.24 -5.82
C LYS A 283 -17.43 -10.17 -5.36
N LYS A 284 -17.88 -11.08 -6.23
CA LYS A 284 -18.92 -12.05 -5.89
C LYS A 284 -18.52 -12.95 -4.70
N ILE A 285 -17.28 -13.44 -4.67
CA ILE A 285 -16.78 -14.26 -3.56
C ILE A 285 -16.72 -13.42 -2.28
N VAL A 286 -16.11 -12.24 -2.30
CA VAL A 286 -15.91 -11.45 -1.07
C VAL A 286 -17.22 -10.90 -0.51
N THR A 287 -18.16 -10.50 -1.37
CA THR A 287 -19.52 -10.14 -0.96
C THR A 287 -20.26 -11.34 -0.37
N GLN A 288 -20.11 -12.54 -0.97
CA GLN A 288 -20.71 -13.75 -0.42
C GLN A 288 -20.20 -14.06 0.99
N TYR A 289 -18.96 -13.72 1.34
CA TYR A 289 -18.30 -14.04 2.62
C TYR A 289 -17.96 -12.82 3.49
N ALA A 290 -18.73 -11.73 3.36
CA ALA A 290 -18.49 -10.48 4.07
C ALA A 290 -18.57 -10.59 5.62
N ASP A 291 -19.27 -11.59 6.15
CA ASP A 291 -19.30 -11.94 7.58
C ASP A 291 -18.00 -12.61 8.08
N VAL A 292 -17.25 -13.26 7.19
CA VAL A 292 -16.02 -14.01 7.48
C VAL A 292 -14.77 -13.17 7.21
N ILE A 293 -14.79 -12.42 6.12
CA ILE A 293 -13.66 -11.58 5.72
C ILE A 293 -13.65 -10.34 6.61
N LYS A 294 -12.48 -9.99 7.14
CA LYS A 294 -12.30 -8.88 8.07
C LYS A 294 -11.33 -7.80 7.56
N ALA A 295 -10.56 -8.11 6.50
CA ALA A 295 -9.70 -7.17 5.81
C ALA A 295 -9.37 -7.65 4.40
N GLN A 296 -9.11 -6.70 3.50
CA GLN A 296 -8.59 -6.90 2.15
C GLN A 296 -7.47 -5.87 1.90
N ILE A 297 -6.22 -6.32 1.75
CA ILE A 297 -5.03 -5.45 1.73
C ILE A 297 -4.15 -5.78 0.51
N PHE A 298 -3.83 -4.78 -0.30
CA PHE A 298 -3.05 -4.90 -1.53
C PHE A 298 -1.92 -3.84 -1.58
N GLY A 299 -0.97 -4.01 -2.50
CA GLY A 299 0.14 -3.09 -2.75
C GLY A 299 0.05 -2.47 -4.14
N HIS A 300 1.16 -2.53 -4.90
CA HIS A 300 1.28 -2.30 -6.35
C HIS A 300 1.12 -0.85 -6.82
N THR A 301 0.13 -0.13 -6.31
CA THR A 301 -0.20 1.23 -6.76
C THR A 301 0.77 2.30 -6.26
N HIS A 302 1.63 1.93 -5.29
CA HIS A 302 2.52 2.84 -4.56
C HIS A 302 1.78 4.02 -3.92
N SER A 303 0.50 3.79 -3.62
CA SER A 303 -0.45 4.83 -3.25
C SER A 303 -1.32 4.34 -2.09
N VAL A 304 -1.42 5.14 -1.03
CA VAL A 304 -2.25 4.84 0.15
C VAL A 304 -3.69 5.16 -0.17
N GLU A 305 -4.47 4.13 -0.46
CA GLU A 305 -5.84 4.29 -0.95
C GLU A 305 -6.81 3.30 -0.31
N PHE A 306 -8.10 3.61 -0.39
CA PHE A 306 -9.15 2.64 -0.15
C PHE A 306 -10.18 2.65 -1.28
N ARG A 307 -10.89 1.52 -1.44
CA ARG A 307 -12.03 1.35 -2.32
C ARG A 307 -13.21 0.83 -1.52
N LEU A 308 -14.34 1.52 -1.61
CA LEU A 308 -15.59 1.16 -0.96
C LEU A 308 -16.41 0.25 -1.89
N PRO A 309 -16.71 -1.00 -1.50
CA PRO A 309 -17.59 -1.88 -2.26
C PRO A 309 -18.95 -1.24 -2.47
N LEU A 310 -19.51 -1.40 -3.67
CA LEU A 310 -20.88 -0.98 -3.97
C LEU A 310 -21.86 -1.97 -3.35
N SER A 311 -22.93 -1.45 -2.74
CA SER A 311 -24.05 -2.28 -2.31
C SER A 311 -24.87 -2.76 -3.50
N SER A 312 -25.75 -3.73 -3.26
CA SER A 312 -26.65 -4.22 -4.32
C SER A 312 -27.53 -3.10 -4.87
N ASP A 313 -27.96 -2.16 -4.03
CA ASP A 313 -28.75 -1.01 -4.46
C ASP A 313 -27.90 -0.02 -5.27
N MET A 314 -26.67 0.26 -4.82
CA MET A 314 -25.72 1.13 -5.54
C MET A 314 -25.36 0.57 -6.92
N GLU A 315 -25.14 -0.74 -7.05
CA GLU A 315 -24.86 -1.43 -8.33
C GLU A 315 -26.03 -1.30 -9.34
N THR A 316 -27.27 -1.00 -8.88
CA THR A 316 -28.42 -0.76 -9.77
C THR A 316 -28.59 0.70 -10.18
N GLN A 317 -27.87 1.62 -9.54
CA GLN A 317 -27.92 3.04 -9.85
C GLN A 317 -27.03 3.37 -11.05
N ASP A 318 -27.32 4.49 -11.70
CA ASP A 318 -26.37 5.07 -12.65
C ASP A 318 -25.09 5.42 -11.85
N PRO A 319 -23.87 5.06 -12.31
CA PRO A 319 -22.62 5.45 -11.68
C PRO A 319 -22.54 6.95 -11.35
N ASP A 320 -23.29 7.79 -12.07
CA ASP A 320 -23.39 9.23 -11.85
C ASP A 320 -24.21 9.64 -10.59
N GLN A 321 -24.86 8.68 -9.89
CA GLN A 321 -25.61 8.88 -8.65
C GLN A 321 -25.02 8.14 -7.43
N VAL A 322 -24.03 7.27 -7.62
CA VAL A 322 -23.55 6.30 -6.62
C VAL A 322 -22.88 6.93 -5.39
N ILE A 323 -22.41 8.17 -5.46
CA ILE A 323 -21.79 8.88 -4.32
C ILE A 323 -22.86 9.33 -3.27
N ALA A 324 -24.13 8.96 -3.44
CA ALA A 324 -25.21 9.26 -2.49
C ALA A 324 -25.28 8.26 -1.32
N VAL A 325 -25.88 8.71 -0.21
CA VAL A 325 -26.02 7.95 1.04
C VAL A 325 -26.84 6.68 0.80
N ASP A 326 -26.21 5.52 1.00
CA ASP A 326 -26.89 4.24 1.16
C ASP A 326 -27.36 4.08 2.62
N ASP A 327 -28.62 3.70 2.80
CA ASP A 327 -29.28 3.47 4.10
C ASP A 327 -29.45 1.96 4.38
N ASP A 328 -28.83 1.09 3.59
CA ASP A 328 -28.90 -0.37 3.73
C ASP A 328 -27.98 -0.89 4.84
N GLU A 329 -28.57 -1.55 5.85
CA GLU A 329 -27.84 -2.23 6.91
C GLU A 329 -26.95 -3.36 6.38
N GLN A 330 -27.27 -3.99 5.23
CA GLN A 330 -26.41 -5.05 4.65
C GLN A 330 -25.10 -4.49 4.10
N SER A 331 -25.09 -3.25 3.60
CA SER A 331 -23.88 -2.56 3.14
C SER A 331 -22.84 -2.40 4.25
N SER A 332 -23.29 -2.28 5.51
CA SER A 332 -22.40 -2.20 6.67
C SER A 332 -21.51 -3.43 6.88
N GLN A 333 -21.86 -4.57 6.28
CA GLN A 333 -21.08 -5.81 6.36
C GLN A 333 -20.05 -5.94 5.25
N LEU A 334 -20.17 -5.19 4.15
CA LEU A 334 -19.21 -5.24 3.05
C LEU A 334 -17.83 -4.76 3.53
N VAL A 335 -16.77 -5.40 3.05
CA VAL A 335 -15.42 -5.14 3.54
C VAL A 335 -14.71 -4.18 2.58
N PRO A 336 -14.27 -2.99 3.02
CA PRO A 336 -13.46 -2.11 2.19
C PRO A 336 -12.14 -2.75 1.77
N LEU A 337 -11.64 -2.33 0.61
CA LEU A 337 -10.36 -2.77 0.06
C LEU A 337 -9.32 -1.66 0.24
N PHE A 338 -8.11 -2.01 0.68
CA PHE A 338 -7.05 -1.04 0.96
C PHE A 338 -5.82 -1.31 0.11
N MET A 339 -5.18 -0.24 -0.36
CA MET A 339 -3.87 -0.25 -1.00
C MET A 339 -2.85 0.43 -0.08
N SER A 340 -1.65 -0.14 0.00
CA SER A 340 -0.60 0.36 0.89
C SER A 340 0.42 1.28 0.22
N ALA A 341 1.11 2.03 1.08
CA ALA A 341 2.31 2.77 0.70
C ALA A 341 3.42 1.86 0.17
N ALA A 342 4.32 2.46 -0.62
CA ALA A 342 5.55 1.85 -1.09
C ALA A 342 6.79 2.42 -0.37
N ILE A 343 7.80 1.57 -0.19
CA ILE A 343 9.13 2.04 0.21
C ILE A 343 9.87 2.65 -0.99
N SER A 344 9.65 2.13 -2.20
CA SER A 344 10.20 2.72 -3.42
C SER A 344 9.62 4.13 -3.66
N PRO A 345 10.47 5.14 -3.94
CA PRO A 345 10.05 6.48 -4.36
C PRO A 345 10.07 6.65 -5.90
N ILE A 346 10.05 5.56 -6.67
CA ILE A 346 10.17 5.61 -8.14
C ILE A 346 9.06 6.44 -8.81
N PHE A 347 7.87 6.48 -8.22
CA PHE A 347 6.76 7.30 -8.72
C PHE A 347 6.59 8.62 -7.99
N TYR A 348 7.65 9.10 -7.34
CA TYR A 348 7.69 10.37 -6.61
C TYR A 348 6.80 10.44 -5.37
N ASN A 349 6.23 9.32 -4.91
CA ASN A 349 5.67 9.18 -3.56
C ASN A 349 6.80 9.27 -2.52
N ASN A 350 6.47 9.70 -1.30
CA ASN A 350 7.42 9.56 -0.19
C ASN A 350 7.59 8.07 0.15
N PRO A 351 8.83 7.60 0.45
CA PRO A 351 9.03 6.29 1.06
C PRO A 351 8.21 6.18 2.34
N ALA A 352 7.35 5.17 2.41
CA ALA A 352 6.49 4.97 3.56
C ALA A 352 6.13 3.49 3.78
N PHE A 353 5.80 3.16 5.03
CA PHE A 353 5.22 1.88 5.44
C PHE A 353 4.01 2.15 6.33
N MET A 354 3.22 1.10 6.61
CA MET A 354 1.97 1.24 7.36
C MET A 354 1.96 0.39 8.63
N VAL A 355 1.26 0.89 9.65
CA VAL A 355 0.88 0.13 10.84
C VAL A 355 -0.64 0.08 10.91
N TRP A 356 -1.21 -1.12 11.02
CA TRP A 356 -2.66 -1.32 11.14
C TRP A 356 -3.02 -1.68 12.57
N ASP A 357 -4.07 -1.05 13.08
CA ASP A 357 -4.68 -1.40 14.36
C ASP A 357 -5.92 -2.25 14.09
N PHE A 358 -6.05 -3.38 14.80
CA PHE A 358 -7.23 -4.24 14.70
C PHE A 358 -7.70 -4.72 16.07
N ASP A 359 -9.01 -4.96 16.18
CA ASP A 359 -9.62 -5.47 17.40
C ASP A 359 -9.25 -6.95 17.59
N ALA A 360 -8.68 -7.29 18.75
CA ALA A 360 -8.20 -8.63 19.05
C ALA A 360 -9.31 -9.70 19.15
N SER A 361 -10.57 -9.28 19.26
CA SER A 361 -11.74 -10.14 19.44
C SER A 361 -12.62 -10.25 18.20
N THR A 362 -12.89 -9.14 17.51
CA THR A 362 -13.71 -9.13 16.28
C THR A 362 -12.86 -9.26 15.02
N TYR A 363 -11.56 -9.01 15.13
CA TYR A 363 -10.59 -8.91 14.03
C TYR A 363 -10.87 -7.79 13.03
N GLU A 364 -11.75 -6.85 13.34
CA GLU A 364 -12.04 -5.70 12.48
C GLU A 364 -10.87 -4.70 12.49
N LEU A 365 -10.57 -4.13 11.33
CA LEU A 365 -9.59 -3.06 11.22
C LEU A 365 -10.16 -1.76 11.82
N LEU A 366 -9.40 -1.17 12.75
CA LEU A 366 -9.79 0.01 13.51
C LEU A 366 -9.18 1.27 12.92
N ASP A 367 -7.90 1.24 12.59
CA ASP A 367 -7.18 2.39 12.05
C ASP A 367 -5.96 1.92 11.25
N PHE A 368 -5.40 2.82 10.45
CA PHE A 368 -4.05 2.66 9.92
C PHE A 368 -3.26 3.94 10.12
N ALA A 369 -1.96 3.79 10.33
CA ALA A 369 -1.00 4.87 10.43
C ALA A 369 0.03 4.73 9.32
N VAL A 370 0.30 5.82 8.60
CA VAL A 370 1.33 5.88 7.57
C VAL A 370 2.57 6.55 8.17
N CYS A 371 3.67 5.80 8.21
CA CYS A 371 4.97 6.28 8.66
C CYS A 371 5.86 6.45 7.42
N GLY A 372 6.41 7.64 7.23
CA GLY A 372 7.17 7.95 6.03
C GLY A 372 8.25 9.00 6.27
N THR A 373 9.05 9.23 5.24
CA THR A 373 10.14 10.22 5.24
C THR A 373 10.12 11.01 3.94
N ASN A 374 10.61 12.24 4.00
CA ASN A 374 10.88 13.05 2.82
C ASN A 374 12.35 12.86 2.40
N ILE A 375 12.63 12.80 1.10
CA ILE A 375 14.00 12.86 0.56
C ILE A 375 14.33 14.35 0.31
N SER A 376 14.89 15.02 1.30
CA SER A 376 15.14 16.47 1.27
C SER A 376 16.26 16.91 0.32
N SER A 377 17.18 16.01 -0.01
CA SER A 377 18.27 16.23 -0.95
C SER A 377 18.80 14.90 -1.47
N ASP A 378 19.20 14.88 -2.74
CA ASP A 378 19.85 13.73 -3.37
C ASP A 378 21.03 13.23 -2.52
N ASN A 379 21.09 11.92 -2.29
CA ASN A 379 22.10 11.26 -1.45
C ASN A 379 21.99 11.57 0.07
N SER A 380 20.85 12.06 0.57
CA SER A 380 20.68 12.17 2.03
C SER A 380 20.75 10.79 2.68
N SER A 381 21.66 10.63 3.64
CA SER A 381 21.74 9.46 4.52
C SER A 381 20.98 9.68 5.83
N ASP A 382 20.52 10.90 6.09
CA ASP A 382 19.76 11.27 7.27
C ASP A 382 18.30 11.44 6.84
N LEU A 383 17.53 10.37 7.01
CA LEU A 383 16.11 10.31 6.71
C LEU A 383 15.32 10.54 8.00
N ASP A 384 14.46 11.56 7.99
CA ASP A 384 13.61 11.92 9.13
C ASP A 384 12.27 11.19 9.03
N TRP A 385 12.29 9.91 9.40
CA TRP A 385 11.09 9.08 9.47
C TRP A 385 10.16 9.55 10.58
N GLN A 386 8.89 9.73 10.22
CA GLN A 386 7.86 10.22 11.13
C GLN A 386 6.48 9.62 10.83
N LEU A 387 5.57 9.72 11.80
CA LEU A 387 4.14 9.54 11.56
C LEU A 387 3.64 10.67 10.66
N LEU A 388 3.18 10.33 9.46
CA LEU A 388 2.60 11.31 8.52
C LEU A 388 1.13 11.57 8.83
N PHE A 389 0.34 10.51 8.95
CA PHE A 389 -1.06 10.61 9.36
C PHE A 389 -1.61 9.27 9.86
N LYS A 390 -2.77 9.36 10.52
CA LYS A 390 -3.65 8.23 10.83
C LYS A 390 -4.98 8.41 10.11
N ALA A 391 -5.59 7.33 9.63
CA ALA A 391 -6.89 7.41 8.95
C ALA A 391 -7.96 8.03 9.86
N SER A 392 -8.00 7.65 11.13
CA SER A 392 -8.93 8.21 12.13
C SER A 392 -8.86 9.73 12.25
N SER A 393 -7.65 10.29 12.22
CA SER A 393 -7.41 11.72 12.37
C SER A 393 -7.55 12.48 11.05
N ALA A 394 -7.09 11.88 9.95
CA ALA A 394 -7.15 12.50 8.63
C ALA A 394 -8.58 12.52 8.07
N TYR A 395 -9.34 11.45 8.27
CA TYR A 395 -10.66 11.26 7.66
C TYR A 395 -11.81 11.37 8.69
N ASN A 396 -11.50 11.66 9.95
CA ASN A 396 -12.47 11.80 11.05
C ASN A 396 -13.40 10.57 11.19
N VAL A 397 -12.81 9.39 11.04
CA VAL A 397 -13.45 8.08 11.16
C VAL A 397 -13.07 7.39 12.47
N ARG A 398 -13.97 6.55 12.99
CA ARG A 398 -13.76 5.80 14.24
C ARG A 398 -13.34 4.35 14.02
N SER A 399 -13.51 3.86 12.81
CA SER A 399 -13.11 2.53 12.35
C SER A 399 -12.88 2.58 10.84
N LEU A 400 -12.32 1.52 10.27
CA LEU A 400 -12.21 1.35 8.83
C LEU A 400 -13.39 0.55 8.24
N SER A 401 -14.53 0.53 8.94
CA SER A 401 -15.75 -0.12 8.45
C SER A 401 -16.33 0.61 7.24
N TRP A 402 -17.15 -0.11 6.47
CA TRP A 402 -17.84 0.43 5.31
C TRP A 402 -18.62 1.71 5.64
N SER A 403 -19.39 1.71 6.72
CA SER A 403 -20.23 2.86 7.09
C SER A 403 -19.42 4.11 7.46
N GLU A 404 -18.29 3.95 8.14
CA GLU A 404 -17.43 5.08 8.51
C GLU A 404 -16.71 5.67 7.29
N LEU A 405 -16.20 4.82 6.39
CA LEU A 405 -15.58 5.29 5.15
C LEU A 405 -16.62 5.90 4.19
N ASN A 406 -17.83 5.34 4.10
CA ASN A 406 -18.91 5.93 3.32
C ASN A 406 -19.29 7.33 3.84
N ARG A 407 -19.34 7.51 5.16
CA ARG A 407 -19.57 8.82 5.78
C ARG A 407 -18.50 9.83 5.35
N PHE A 408 -17.23 9.42 5.33
CA PHE A 408 -16.15 10.26 4.81
C PHE A 408 -16.34 10.60 3.32
N ILE A 409 -16.68 9.63 2.46
CA ILE A 409 -16.91 9.87 1.03
C ILE A 409 -18.07 10.86 0.81
N VAL A 410 -19.17 10.71 1.55
CA VAL A 410 -20.33 11.61 1.49
C VAL A 410 -19.95 13.03 1.91
N ASP A 411 -19.17 13.19 2.97
CA ASP A 411 -18.67 14.49 3.40
C ASP A 411 -17.74 15.09 2.31
N ALA A 412 -16.82 14.29 1.78
CA ALA A 412 -15.87 14.68 0.74
C ALA A 412 -16.55 15.06 -0.59
N ALA A 413 -17.72 14.50 -0.89
CA ALA A 413 -18.52 14.89 -2.05
C ALA A 413 -19.05 16.33 -1.98
N THR A 414 -19.08 16.92 -0.78
CA THR A 414 -19.52 18.30 -0.56
C THR A 414 -18.41 19.24 -0.09
N ASP A 415 -17.28 18.69 0.35
CA ASP A 415 -16.09 19.42 0.79
C ASP A 415 -14.85 18.94 0.03
N THR A 416 -14.47 19.70 -0.99
CA THR A 416 -13.30 19.41 -1.83
C THR A 416 -11.99 19.40 -1.06
N THR A 417 -11.92 20.01 0.13
CA THR A 417 -10.69 19.99 0.94
C THR A 417 -10.40 18.59 1.49
N LEU A 418 -11.43 17.78 1.74
CA LEU A 418 -11.27 16.38 2.15
C LEU A 418 -10.75 15.51 1.00
N VAL A 419 -11.18 15.79 -0.24
CA VAL A 419 -10.67 15.10 -1.43
C VAL A 419 -9.21 15.47 -1.68
N GLN A 420 -8.85 16.75 -1.54
CA GLN A 420 -7.45 17.20 -1.62
C GLN A 420 -6.61 16.51 -0.54
N GLN A 421 -7.10 16.43 0.69
CA GLN A 421 -6.40 15.75 1.77
C GLN A 421 -6.23 14.25 1.48
N TYR A 422 -7.24 13.58 0.91
CA TYR A 422 -7.12 12.19 0.48
C TYR A 422 -6.06 12.02 -0.63
N TYR A 423 -6.06 12.90 -1.63
CA TYR A 423 -5.05 12.93 -2.68
C TYR A 423 -3.63 13.12 -2.13
N ASP A 424 -3.42 14.10 -1.26
CA ASP A 424 -2.11 14.35 -0.66
C ASP A 424 -1.62 13.15 0.17
N ASN A 425 -2.54 12.52 0.90
CA ASN A 425 -2.25 11.34 1.69
C ASN A 425 -1.94 10.10 0.84
N SER A 426 -2.53 9.98 -0.36
CA SER A 426 -2.30 8.82 -1.23
C SER A 426 -0.84 8.72 -1.66
N GLN A 427 -0.17 9.86 -1.89
CA GLN A 427 1.26 9.91 -2.22
C GLN A 427 2.17 10.01 -0.98
N ALA A 428 1.66 9.61 0.19
CA ALA A 428 2.34 9.73 1.48
C ALA A 428 2.85 11.16 1.74
N GLN A 429 2.04 12.17 1.38
CA GLN A 429 2.33 13.60 1.56
C GLN A 429 3.63 14.03 0.86
N SER A 430 3.91 13.45 -0.32
CA SER A 430 5.09 13.81 -1.09
C SER A 430 5.05 15.26 -1.53
N HIS A 431 6.14 15.97 -1.32
CA HIS A 431 6.29 17.34 -1.83
C HIS A 431 6.58 17.37 -3.35
N GLN A 432 6.84 16.21 -3.96
CA GLN A 432 7.04 16.05 -5.40
C GLN A 432 5.75 15.65 -6.13
N GLN A 433 4.66 15.42 -5.40
CA GLN A 433 3.37 15.08 -5.99
C GLN A 433 2.87 16.21 -6.90
N HIS A 434 2.15 15.85 -7.96
CA HIS A 434 1.51 16.83 -8.82
C HIS A 434 0.36 17.56 -8.09
N ALA A 435 0.02 18.78 -8.50
CA ALA A 435 -1.11 19.48 -7.91
C ALA A 435 -2.43 18.88 -8.45
N CYS A 436 -3.40 18.65 -7.55
CA CYS A 436 -4.74 18.13 -7.87
C CYS A 436 -5.85 19.08 -7.39
N GLU A 437 -5.77 20.35 -7.78
CA GLU A 437 -6.68 21.38 -7.27
C GLU A 437 -7.89 21.64 -8.18
N ASP A 438 -7.84 21.16 -9.43
CA ASP A 438 -8.92 21.41 -10.38
C ASP A 438 -10.10 20.43 -10.18
N PRO A 439 -11.33 20.85 -10.54
CA PRO A 439 -12.51 20.02 -10.31
C PRO A 439 -12.50 18.66 -11.00
N VAL A 440 -11.78 18.49 -12.12
CA VAL A 440 -11.68 17.20 -12.81
C VAL A 440 -10.82 16.25 -12.00
N CYS A 441 -9.64 16.71 -11.55
CA CYS A 441 -8.77 15.91 -10.70
C CYS A 441 -9.44 15.54 -9.37
N LEU A 442 -10.10 16.49 -8.71
CA LEU A 442 -10.81 16.22 -7.46
C LEU A 442 -11.99 15.25 -7.68
N THR A 443 -12.78 15.43 -8.74
CA THR A 443 -13.87 14.47 -9.05
C THR A 443 -13.30 13.08 -9.34
N TRP A 444 -12.14 13.01 -10.01
CA TRP A 444 -11.47 11.75 -10.30
C TRP A 444 -11.09 10.98 -9.04
N TYR A 445 -10.45 11.64 -8.08
CA TYR A 445 -10.10 11.02 -6.81
C TYR A 445 -11.30 10.75 -5.90
N LEU A 446 -12.36 11.56 -5.95
CA LEU A 446 -13.61 11.24 -5.26
C LEU A 446 -14.25 9.97 -5.84
N CYS A 447 -14.33 9.86 -7.16
CA CYS A 447 -14.85 8.66 -7.83
C CYS A 447 -13.98 7.44 -7.56
N SER A 448 -12.66 7.60 -7.43
CA SER A 448 -11.77 6.46 -7.19
C SER A 448 -12.00 5.85 -5.81
N MET A 449 -12.54 6.57 -4.83
CA MET A 449 -12.88 5.99 -3.51
C MET A 449 -13.92 4.87 -3.58
N MET A 450 -14.68 4.76 -4.68
CA MET A 450 -15.64 3.68 -4.91
C MET A 450 -15.00 2.52 -5.68
N TRP A 451 -15.40 1.29 -5.37
CA TRP A 451 -14.83 0.11 -6.01
C TRP A 451 -15.51 -0.21 -7.34
N TRP A 452 -15.01 0.34 -8.44
CA TRP A 452 -15.51 0.08 -9.80
C TRP A 452 -14.99 -1.22 -10.40
N THR A 453 -15.75 -1.77 -11.36
CA THR A 453 -15.39 -3.00 -12.08
C THR A 453 -14.74 -2.70 -13.43
N THR A 454 -15.22 -1.66 -14.13
CA THR A 454 -14.77 -1.32 -15.48
C THR A 454 -14.32 0.14 -15.58
N PRO A 455 -13.39 0.47 -16.50
CA PRO A 455 -13.04 1.87 -16.79
C PRO A 455 -14.25 2.70 -17.22
N GLU A 456 -15.25 2.10 -17.87
CA GLU A 456 -16.49 2.76 -18.26
C GLU A 456 -17.31 3.21 -17.05
N ASP A 457 -17.48 2.35 -16.04
CA ASP A 457 -18.22 2.69 -14.82
C ASP A 457 -17.50 3.81 -14.05
N PHE A 458 -16.18 3.70 -13.93
CA PHE A 458 -15.34 4.72 -13.31
C PHE A 458 -15.46 6.07 -14.04
N SER A 459 -15.40 6.05 -15.37
CA SER A 459 -15.55 7.25 -16.21
C SER A 459 -16.95 7.85 -16.15
N ALA A 460 -18.00 7.02 -15.99
CA ALA A 460 -19.37 7.48 -15.86
C ALA A 460 -19.58 8.29 -14.57
N CYS A 461 -18.94 7.90 -13.46
CA CYS A 461 -18.91 8.69 -12.22
C CYS A 461 -18.37 10.13 -12.45
N LEU A 462 -17.33 10.29 -13.28
CA LEU A 462 -16.74 11.61 -13.58
C LEU A 462 -17.71 12.55 -14.31
N ALA A 463 -18.53 11.99 -15.21
CA ALA A 463 -19.52 12.74 -15.97
C ALA A 463 -20.61 13.37 -15.08
N ALA A 464 -20.76 12.88 -13.84
CA ALA A 464 -21.63 13.42 -12.80
C ALA A 464 -21.06 14.67 -12.13
N GLY A 465 -19.79 14.64 -11.73
CA GLY A 465 -19.15 15.73 -10.97
C GLY A 465 -19.11 17.04 -11.74
N SER A 466 -19.02 16.96 -13.08
CA SER A 466 -19.15 18.12 -13.98
C SER A 466 -20.51 18.83 -13.86
N ARG A 467 -21.58 18.15 -13.40
CA ARG A 467 -22.91 18.75 -13.20
C ARG A 467 -23.04 19.44 -11.83
N LEU A 468 -22.34 18.97 -10.80
CA LEU A 468 -22.35 19.59 -9.45
C LEU A 468 -21.75 21.00 -9.48
N VAL A 469 -20.65 21.20 -10.23
CA VAL A 469 -20.02 22.52 -10.46
C VAL A 469 -20.95 23.49 -11.21
N SER A 470 -21.83 22.97 -12.08
CA SER A 470 -22.80 23.81 -12.81
C SER A 470 -23.96 24.30 -11.93
N SER A 471 -24.33 23.53 -10.90
CA SER A 471 -25.43 23.83 -9.98
C SER A 471 -25.06 24.84 -8.89
N SER A 472 -23.81 24.85 -8.43
CA SER A 472 -23.29 25.84 -7.47
C SER A 472 -23.10 27.21 -8.11
N ALA A 473 -22.76 27.28 -9.40
CA ALA A 473 -22.75 28.53 -10.16
C ALA A 473 -24.17 29.12 -10.36
N ALA A 474 -25.19 28.27 -10.51
CA ALA A 474 -26.57 28.68 -10.75
C ALA A 474 -27.31 29.22 -9.52
N THR A 475 -26.81 28.99 -8.30
CA THR A 475 -27.41 29.52 -7.06
C THR A 475 -26.95 30.94 -6.70
N SER A 476 -26.01 31.53 -7.45
CA SER A 476 -25.67 32.96 -7.35
C SER A 476 -26.66 33.88 -8.10
N THR A 477 -27.96 33.73 -7.84
CA THR A 477 -28.96 34.66 -8.40
C THR A 477 -28.97 35.96 -7.61
N TRP A 478 -28.68 37.04 -8.33
CA TRP A 478 -28.68 38.41 -7.86
C TRP A 478 -30.04 38.80 -7.25
N SER A 479 -30.01 39.44 -6.08
CA SER A 479 -31.17 40.11 -5.50
C SER A 479 -31.64 41.28 -6.40
N PRO A 480 -32.94 41.39 -6.73
CA PRO A 480 -33.45 42.51 -7.53
C PRO A 480 -33.76 43.70 -6.62
N LEU A 481 -32.73 44.30 -6.02
CA LEU A 481 -32.86 45.53 -5.21
C LEU A 481 -31.69 46.48 -5.48
N ALA A 482 -31.39 46.75 -6.75
CA ALA A 482 -30.49 47.84 -7.14
C ALA A 482 -30.71 48.29 -8.59
N ALA A 483 -31.91 48.74 -8.92
CA ALA A 483 -32.18 49.42 -10.20
C ALA A 483 -33.13 50.60 -9.98
N LEU A 484 -32.66 51.59 -9.23
CA LEU A 484 -33.34 52.89 -9.08
C LEU A 484 -32.30 53.94 -8.72
N LEU A 485 -31.66 54.52 -9.75
CA LEU A 485 -31.10 55.88 -9.78
C LEU A 485 -30.20 56.04 -11.01
N ILE A 486 -30.76 56.37 -12.17
CA ILE A 486 -30.23 57.42 -13.06
C ILE A 486 -31.42 58.06 -13.79
N LEU A 487 -31.89 59.18 -13.26
CA LEU A 487 -32.86 60.07 -13.90
C LEU A 487 -32.10 61.18 -14.63
N SER A 488 -32.41 61.31 -15.92
CA SER A 488 -32.55 62.57 -16.68
C SER A 488 -31.42 63.60 -16.69
N THR A 489 -30.82 63.78 -17.87
CA THR A 489 -30.62 65.05 -18.62
C THR A 489 -29.98 64.64 -19.96
N LEU A 490 -30.26 65.15 -21.15
CA LEU A 490 -30.92 66.36 -21.65
C LEU A 490 -31.17 66.12 -23.16
N SER A 491 -32.30 66.60 -23.65
CA SER A 491 -32.75 66.61 -25.05
C SER A 491 -32.12 67.74 -25.89
N LEU A 492 -32.28 67.62 -27.23
CA LEU A 492 -31.99 68.55 -28.34
C LEU A 492 -30.51 68.57 -28.79
N TRP A 493 -30.17 68.33 -30.07
CA TRP A 493 -30.58 69.08 -31.27
C TRP A 493 -30.61 68.22 -32.55
N ALA A 494 -31.29 68.80 -33.55
CA ALA A 494 -31.48 68.49 -34.97
C ALA A 494 -30.39 67.68 -35.71
#